data_AF-A0A953IC80-F1
#
_entry.id   AF-A0A953IC80-F1
#
_cell.length_a   1.000
_cell.length_b   1.000
_cell.length_c   1.000
_cell.angle_alpha   90.00
_cell.angle_beta   90.00
_cell.angle_gamma   90.00
#
_symmetry.space_group_name_H-M   'P 1'
#
loop_
_entity.id
_entity.type
_entity.pdbx_description
1 polymer ?
#
loop_
_entity_poly.entity_id
_entity_poly.type
_entity_poly.pdbx_seq_one_letter_code
_entity_poly.pdbx_strand_id
1 'polypeptide(L)'
;QTLYKTLLQALLDVSQTPAVSLNKTDISNLSEVSIKLLFQLAEIKASINEEYMREGIEERFERIRRLLEYKGVTFTDDEFESLGLVFQYALPSSDKEIIENMKALREIGGLSLQTMLEQNPYVHDVQQEMMRLKEENNTIYSGVDNN
;
A
#
# COMPACT_ATOMS: atom_id res chain seq x y z
N GLN A 1 -7.73 -37.66 14.25
CA GLN A 1 -7.18 -36.29 14.33
C GLN A 1 -6.46 -35.87 13.03
N THR A 2 -5.71 -36.78 12.39
CA THR A 2 -4.98 -36.51 11.13
C THR A 2 -5.88 -36.13 9.94
N LEU A 3 -6.99 -36.85 9.72
CA LEU A 3 -7.92 -36.59 8.62
C LEU A 3 -8.49 -35.15 8.65
N TYR A 4 -8.88 -34.68 9.83
CA TYR A 4 -9.41 -33.32 10.01
C TYR A 4 -8.37 -32.26 9.63
N LYS A 5 -7.11 -32.43 10.03
CA LYS A 5 -6.02 -31.50 9.67
C LYS A 5 -5.76 -31.50 8.17
N THR A 6 -5.79 -32.67 7.53
CA THR A 6 -5.62 -32.78 6.07
C THR A 6 -6.74 -32.10 5.31
N LEU A 7 -8.00 -32.31 5.72
CA LEU A 7 -9.15 -31.66 5.09
C LEU A 7 -9.14 -30.14 5.31
N LEU A 8 -8.73 -29.69 6.50
CA LEU A 8 -8.60 -28.26 6.80
C LEU A 8 -7.51 -27.61 5.94
N GLN A 9 -6.35 -28.24 5.77
CA GLN A 9 -5.31 -27.72 4.88
C GLN A 9 -5.77 -27.67 3.43
N ALA A 10 -6.40 -28.75 2.94
CA ALA A 10 -6.94 -28.78 1.58
C ALA A 10 -7.99 -27.68 1.36
N LEU A 11 -8.83 -27.38 2.35
CA LEU A 11 -9.78 -26.27 2.30
C LEU A 11 -9.08 -24.91 2.16
N LEU A 12 -8.00 -24.68 2.91
CA LEU A 12 -7.25 -23.43 2.83
C LEU A 12 -6.59 -23.25 1.47
N ASP A 13 -6.00 -24.31 0.93
CA ASP A 13 -5.35 -24.28 -0.37
C ASP A 13 -6.37 -24.01 -1.49
N VAL A 14 -7.54 -24.67 -1.45
CA VAL A 14 -8.61 -24.46 -2.44
C VAL A 14 -9.26 -23.09 -2.31
N SER A 15 -9.49 -22.62 -1.08
CA SER A 15 -10.09 -21.30 -0.84
C SER A 15 -9.11 -20.14 -1.02
N GLN A 16 -7.81 -20.45 -1.12
CA GLN A 16 -6.69 -19.50 -1.15
C GLN A 16 -6.69 -18.59 0.10
N THR A 17 -7.16 -19.12 1.24
CA THR A 17 -7.22 -18.39 2.51
C THR A 17 -5.90 -18.58 3.25
N PRO A 18 -5.22 -17.50 3.70
CA PRO A 18 -3.96 -17.61 4.42
C PRO A 18 -4.09 -18.47 5.69
N ALA A 19 -3.25 -19.49 5.82
CA ALA A 19 -3.30 -20.44 6.94
C ALA A 19 -2.94 -19.83 8.31
N VAL A 20 -2.41 -18.60 8.32
CA VAL A 20 -2.17 -17.79 9.52
C VAL A 20 -3.43 -17.52 10.33
N SER A 21 -4.61 -17.59 9.71
CA SER A 21 -5.89 -17.38 10.39
C SER A 21 -6.26 -18.52 11.35
N LEU A 22 -5.62 -19.70 11.24
CA LEU A 22 -6.02 -20.91 11.94
C LEU A 22 -4.97 -21.49 12.88
N ASN A 23 -3.68 -21.21 12.66
CA ASN A 23 -2.62 -21.70 13.52
C ASN A 23 -2.19 -20.61 14.52
N LYS A 24 -2.39 -20.87 15.81
CA LYS A 24 -1.83 -20.11 16.94
C LYS A 24 -0.31 -20.27 17.06
N THR A 25 0.41 -20.37 15.95
CA THR A 25 1.88 -20.39 15.98
C THR A 25 2.33 -18.94 16.06
N ASP A 26 3.04 -18.61 17.12
CA ASP A 26 3.45 -17.26 17.47
C ASP A 26 4.03 -16.50 16.26
N ILE A 27 3.21 -15.60 15.71
CA ILE A 27 3.54 -14.75 14.54
C ILE A 27 4.76 -13.86 14.84
N SER A 28 5.08 -13.68 16.11
CA SER A 28 6.19 -12.86 16.61
C SER A 28 7.59 -13.34 16.23
N ASN A 29 7.77 -14.56 15.71
CA ASN A 29 9.08 -15.08 15.29
C ASN A 29 9.15 -15.46 13.80
N LEU A 30 8.14 -15.10 13.00
CA LEU A 30 8.20 -15.29 11.56
C LEU A 30 8.88 -14.09 10.91
N SER A 31 9.83 -14.36 10.00
CA SER A 31 10.38 -13.31 9.16
C SER A 31 9.28 -12.73 8.26
N GLU A 32 9.37 -11.44 7.93
CA GLU A 32 8.42 -10.79 7.02
C GLU A 32 8.32 -11.51 5.67
N VAL A 33 9.43 -12.02 5.14
CA VAL A 33 9.45 -12.85 3.93
C VAL A 33 8.56 -14.10 4.09
N SER A 34 8.57 -14.71 5.27
CA SER A 34 7.68 -15.84 5.58
C SER A 34 6.22 -15.41 5.68
N ILE A 35 5.94 -14.22 6.19
CA ILE A 35 4.58 -13.66 6.21
C ILE A 35 4.11 -13.40 4.78
N LYS A 36 4.91 -12.74 3.92
CA LYS A 36 4.59 -12.52 2.50
C LYS A 36 4.29 -13.84 1.78
N LEU A 37 5.08 -14.89 2.02
CA LEU A 37 4.85 -16.23 1.46
C LEU A 37 3.51 -16.84 1.89
N LEU A 38 3.07 -16.61 3.14
CA LEU A 38 1.80 -17.13 3.66
C LEU A 38 0.56 -16.45 3.03
N PHE A 39 0.72 -15.23 2.52
CA PHE A 39 -0.36 -14.46 1.87
C PHE A 39 -0.34 -14.57 0.34
N GLN A 40 0.66 -15.20 -0.26
CA GLN A 40 0.85 -15.23 -1.72
C GLN A 40 -0.38 -15.75 -2.48
N LEU A 41 -1.04 -16.81 -1.99
CA LEU A 41 -2.25 -17.33 -2.65
C LEU A 41 -3.43 -16.34 -2.58
N ALA A 42 -3.55 -15.60 -1.48
CA ALA A 42 -4.57 -14.57 -1.32
C ALA A 42 -4.29 -13.37 -2.22
N GLU A 43 -3.02 -13.01 -2.41
CA GLU A 43 -2.59 -11.97 -3.34
C GLU A 43 -2.93 -12.33 -4.79
N ILE A 44 -2.64 -13.56 -5.21
CA ILE A 44 -3.02 -14.06 -6.55
C ILE A 44 -4.53 -13.98 -6.73
N LYS A 45 -5.32 -14.41 -5.74
CA LYS A 45 -6.78 -14.31 -5.78
C LYS A 45 -7.25 -12.85 -5.88
N ALA A 46 -6.64 -11.97 -5.10
CA ALA A 46 -6.96 -10.56 -5.09
C ALA A 46 -6.63 -9.92 -6.45
N SER A 47 -5.55 -10.31 -7.10
CA SER A 47 -5.17 -9.86 -8.45
C SER A 47 -6.16 -10.28 -9.53
N ILE A 48 -6.64 -11.53 -9.48
CA ILE A 48 -7.70 -11.99 -10.38
C ILE A 48 -9.00 -11.19 -10.14
N ASN A 49 -9.35 -10.95 -8.87
CA ASN A 49 -10.52 -10.13 -8.54
C ASN A 49 -10.34 -8.67 -8.96
N GLU A 50 -9.12 -8.14 -8.89
CA GLU A 50 -8.79 -6.81 -9.38
C GLU A 50 -9.11 -6.68 -10.86
N GLU A 51 -8.67 -7.64 -11.68
CA GLU A 51 -8.92 -7.65 -13.12
C GLU A 51 -10.43 -7.57 -13.44
N TYR A 52 -11.24 -8.41 -12.80
CA TYR A 52 -12.69 -8.38 -12.97
C TYR A 52 -13.33 -7.08 -12.47
N MET A 53 -12.85 -6.54 -11.36
CA MET A 53 -13.35 -5.28 -10.81
C MET A 53 -12.98 -4.10 -11.71
N ARG A 54 -11.78 -4.10 -12.27
CA ARG A 54 -11.27 -3.08 -13.18
C ARG A 54 -12.15 -3.01 -14.42
N GLU A 55 -12.39 -4.13 -15.08
CA GLU A 55 -13.28 -4.20 -16.25
C GLU A 55 -14.67 -3.63 -15.93
N GLY A 56 -15.28 -4.05 -14.81
CA GLY A 56 -16.59 -3.56 -14.41
C GLY A 56 -16.63 -2.07 -14.02
N ILE A 57 -15.53 -1.54 -13.49
CA ILE A 57 -15.40 -0.11 -13.15
C ILE A 57 -15.19 0.73 -14.41
N GLU A 58 -14.39 0.25 -15.37
CA GLU A 58 -14.19 0.93 -16.66
C GLU A 58 -15.51 1.01 -17.44
N GLU A 59 -16.29 -0.08 -17.51
CA GLU A 59 -17.62 -0.04 -18.12
C GLU A 59 -18.52 0.99 -17.39
N ARG A 60 -18.45 1.03 -16.06
CA ARG A 60 -19.21 2.01 -15.26
C ARG A 60 -18.79 3.44 -15.57
N PHE A 61 -17.50 3.73 -15.71
CA PHE A 61 -17.01 5.06 -16.07
C PHE A 61 -17.54 5.49 -17.44
N GLU A 62 -17.62 4.58 -18.41
CA GLU A 62 -18.22 4.88 -19.71
C GLU A 62 -19.70 5.23 -19.62
N ARG A 63 -20.46 4.54 -18.76
CA ARG A 63 -21.87 4.91 -18.53
C ARG A 63 -21.98 6.26 -17.86
N ILE A 64 -21.11 6.57 -16.89
CA ILE A 64 -21.07 7.88 -16.23
C ILE A 64 -20.72 8.99 -17.24
N ARG A 65 -19.74 8.76 -18.11
CA ARG A 65 -19.37 9.68 -19.19
C ARG A 65 -20.58 10.05 -20.05
N ARG A 66 -21.32 9.05 -20.54
CA ARG A 66 -22.55 9.27 -21.33
C ARG A 66 -23.64 10.01 -20.57
N LEU A 67 -23.82 9.74 -19.27
CA LEU A 67 -24.80 10.47 -18.46
C LEU A 67 -24.40 11.94 -18.23
N LEU A 68 -23.11 12.23 -18.11
CA LEU A 68 -22.58 13.59 -17.99
C LEU A 68 -22.72 14.36 -19.30
N GLU A 69 -22.54 13.71 -20.44
CA GLU A 69 -22.79 14.30 -21.76
C GLU A 69 -24.23 14.80 -21.89
N TYR A 70 -25.22 14.04 -21.41
CA TYR A 70 -26.62 14.48 -21.39
C TYR A 70 -26.87 15.72 -20.51
N LYS A 71 -25.98 16.01 -19.55
CA LYS A 71 -26.02 17.22 -18.73
C LYS A 71 -25.17 18.36 -19.31
N GLY A 72 -24.57 18.18 -20.49
CA GLY A 72 -23.70 19.15 -21.14
C GLY A 72 -22.26 19.18 -20.61
N VAL A 73 -21.84 18.18 -19.82
CA VAL A 73 -20.45 18.03 -19.38
C VAL A 73 -19.80 16.98 -20.26
N THR A 74 -18.86 17.40 -21.11
CA THR A 74 -18.17 16.53 -22.07
C THR A 74 -16.68 16.47 -21.76
N PHE A 75 -16.09 15.29 -21.88
CA PHE A 75 -14.64 15.08 -21.76
C PHE A 75 -14.08 14.65 -23.11
N THR A 76 -12.85 15.06 -23.42
CA THR A 76 -12.13 14.50 -24.56
C THR A 76 -11.74 13.05 -24.27
N ASP A 77 -11.43 12.28 -25.31
CA ASP A 77 -10.96 10.90 -25.13
C ASP A 77 -9.65 10.86 -24.33
N ASP A 78 -8.72 11.77 -24.62
CA ASP A 78 -7.44 11.89 -23.89
C ASP A 78 -7.64 12.17 -22.39
N GLU A 79 -8.61 13.03 -22.04
CA GLU A 79 -8.94 13.33 -20.64
C GLU A 79 -9.53 12.11 -19.93
N PHE A 80 -10.39 11.36 -20.61
CA PHE A 80 -11.01 10.17 -20.06
C PHE A 80 -10.01 9.03 -19.89
N GLU A 81 -9.12 8.81 -20.86
CA GLU A 81 -8.05 7.80 -20.80
C GLU A 81 -7.00 8.12 -19.72
N SER A 82 -6.87 9.39 -19.32
CA SER A 82 -6.00 9.77 -18.21
C SER A 82 -6.48 9.27 -16.84
N LEU A 83 -7.73 8.78 -16.75
CA LEU A 83 -8.31 8.27 -15.50
C LEU A 83 -7.68 6.93 -15.11
N GLY A 84 -6.69 6.98 -14.21
CA GLY A 84 -6.07 5.80 -13.63
C GLY A 84 -6.85 5.24 -12.43
N LEU A 85 -7.06 3.93 -12.41
CA LEU A 85 -7.58 3.19 -11.26
C LEU A 85 -6.44 2.43 -10.57
N VAL A 86 -6.18 2.76 -9.31
CA VAL A 86 -5.15 2.15 -8.46
C VAL A 86 -5.82 1.28 -7.40
N PHE A 87 -5.47 0.00 -7.36
CA PHE A 87 -5.87 -0.90 -6.27
C PHE A 87 -4.71 -1.08 -5.30
N GLN A 88 -5.03 -1.14 -4.02
CA GLN A 88 -4.05 -1.35 -2.96
C GLN A 88 -4.37 -2.66 -2.23
N TYR A 89 -3.39 -3.55 -2.19
CA TYR A 89 -3.46 -4.79 -1.43
C TYR A 89 -3.02 -4.54 0.01
N ALA A 90 -3.93 -4.73 0.96
CA ALA A 90 -3.63 -4.62 2.39
C ALA A 90 -2.87 -5.86 2.87
N LEU A 91 -1.57 -5.92 2.59
CA LEU A 91 -0.68 -6.95 3.12
C LEU A 91 -0.10 -6.53 4.47
N PRO A 92 0.12 -7.48 5.39
CA PRO A 92 0.90 -7.21 6.59
C PRO A 92 2.33 -6.85 6.23
N SER A 93 2.78 -5.68 6.66
CA SER A 93 4.12 -5.16 6.49
C SER A 93 4.71 -4.72 7.83
N SER A 94 6.03 -4.61 7.89
CA SER A 94 6.74 -4.09 9.07
C SER A 94 7.05 -2.62 8.89
N ASP A 95 6.58 -1.76 9.80
CA ASP A 95 6.93 -0.32 9.81
C ASP A 95 8.45 -0.10 9.83
N LYS A 96 9.21 -1.03 10.44
CA LYS A 96 10.68 -0.99 10.43
C LYS A 96 11.25 -1.13 9.01
N GLU A 97 10.75 -2.08 8.21
CA GLU A 97 11.22 -2.28 6.83
C GLU A 97 10.86 -1.07 5.96
N ILE A 98 9.65 -0.55 6.13
CA ILE A 98 9.18 0.66 5.43
C ILE A 98 10.15 1.82 5.67
N ILE A 99 10.53 2.05 6.93
CA ILE A 99 11.49 3.12 7.30
C ILE A 99 12.90 2.84 6.76
N GLU A 100 13.39 1.61 6.86
CA GLU A 100 14.71 1.23 6.32
C GLU A 100 14.78 1.44 4.80
N ASN A 101 13.74 1.04 4.07
CA ASN A 101 13.63 1.25 2.62
C ASN A 101 13.57 2.74 2.26
N MET A 102 12.77 3.53 2.99
CA MET A 102 12.69 4.98 2.79
C MET A 102 14.05 5.66 3.04
N LYS A 103 14.78 5.22 4.07
CA LYS A 103 16.14 5.72 4.36
C LYS A 103 17.10 5.41 3.22
N ALA A 104 17.12 4.16 2.74
CA ALA A 104 17.99 3.76 1.63
C ALA A 104 17.68 4.56 0.34
N LEU A 105 16.39 4.74 0.02
CA LEU A 105 15.95 5.55 -1.13
C LEU A 105 16.33 7.02 -1.00
N ARG A 106 16.27 7.56 0.23
CA ARG A 106 16.69 8.93 0.53
C ARG A 106 18.20 9.11 0.35
N GLU A 107 19.01 8.15 0.79
CA GLU A 107 20.48 8.17 0.67
C GLU A 107 20.95 8.19 -0.79
N ILE A 108 20.26 7.48 -1.68
CA ILE A 108 20.57 7.49 -3.13
C ILE A 108 19.92 8.67 -3.88
N GLY A 109 19.22 9.58 -3.18
CA GLY A 109 18.56 10.73 -3.78
C GLY A 109 17.27 10.43 -4.54
N GLY A 110 16.71 9.22 -4.42
CA GLY A 110 15.48 8.80 -5.10
C GLY A 110 14.18 9.22 -4.42
N LEU A 111 14.25 9.70 -3.17
CA LEU A 111 13.07 10.08 -2.37
C LEU A 111 13.19 11.48 -1.79
N SER A 112 12.16 12.31 -1.99
CA SER A 112 12.07 13.63 -1.38
C SER A 112 11.75 13.54 0.12
N LEU A 113 12.13 14.56 0.90
CA LEU A 113 11.84 14.59 2.34
C LEU A 113 10.34 14.66 2.59
N GLN A 114 9.63 15.39 1.72
CA GLN A 114 8.18 15.52 1.81
C GLN A 114 7.49 14.18 1.59
N THR A 115 7.81 13.47 0.51
CA THR A 115 7.25 12.15 0.22
C THR A 115 7.59 11.14 1.32
N MET A 116 8.80 11.23 1.89
CA MET A 116 9.22 10.38 3.01
C MET A 116 8.33 10.58 4.24
N LEU A 117 7.90 11.82 4.54
CA LEU A 117 6.99 12.11 5.65
C LEU A 117 5.54 11.73 5.33
N GLU A 118 5.09 11.95 4.09
CA GLU A 118 3.74 11.56 3.63
C GLU A 118 3.53 10.05 3.67
N GLN A 119 4.56 9.28 3.38
CA GLN A 119 4.53 7.81 3.38
C GLN A 119 4.95 7.20 4.72
N ASN A 120 5.25 8.03 5.74
CA ASN A 120 5.70 7.54 7.03
C ASN A 120 4.51 7.05 7.88
N PRO A 121 4.55 5.81 8.40
CA PRO A 121 3.44 5.26 9.20
C PRO A 121 3.20 6.02 10.52
N TYR A 122 4.19 6.76 11.01
CA TYR A 122 4.14 7.45 12.30
C TYR A 122 3.89 8.96 12.20
N VAL A 123 3.88 9.52 10.99
CA VAL A 123 3.65 10.97 10.79
C VAL A 123 2.21 11.17 10.31
N HIS A 124 1.40 11.79 11.16
CA HIS A 124 -0.01 12.06 10.84
C HIS A 124 -0.23 13.45 10.22
N ASP A 125 0.52 14.46 10.67
CA ASP A 125 0.47 15.82 10.13
C ASP A 125 1.82 16.17 9.49
N VAL A 126 1.88 15.96 8.18
CA VAL A 126 3.08 16.21 7.36
C VAL A 126 3.47 17.68 7.36
N GLN A 127 2.50 18.59 7.36
CA GLN A 127 2.77 20.02 7.24
C GLN A 127 3.38 20.56 8.54
N GLN A 128 2.81 20.16 9.67
CA GLN A 128 3.37 20.48 10.98
C GLN A 128 4.77 19.88 11.15
N GLU A 129 4.97 18.63 10.74
CA GLU A 129 6.27 17.97 10.89
C GLU A 129 7.34 18.61 9.99
N MET A 130 6.98 18.99 8.77
CA MET A 130 7.87 19.72 7.87
C MET A 130 8.28 21.08 8.45
N MET A 131 7.38 21.76 9.17
CA MET A 131 7.70 23.02 9.86
C MET A 131 8.68 22.79 11.01
N ARG A 132 8.45 21.77 11.84
CA ARG A 132 9.35 21.40 12.94
C ARG A 132 10.76 21.07 12.45
N LEU A 133 10.88 20.28 11.38
CA LEU A 133 12.18 19.94 10.79
C LEU A 133 12.94 21.16 10.24
N LYS A 134 12.21 22.15 9.70
CA LYS A 134 12.82 23.41 9.24
C LYS A 134 13.33 24.24 10.43
N GLU A 135 12.56 24.31 11.50
CA GLU A 135 12.96 24.99 12.74
C GLU A 135 14.19 24.31 13.37
N GLU A 136 14.21 22.98 13.41
CA GLU A 136 15.34 22.21 13.95
C GLU A 136 16.63 22.45 13.16
N ASN A 137 16.56 22.41 11.82
CA ASN A 137 17.70 22.72 10.96
C ASN A 137 18.21 24.15 11.16
N ASN A 138 17.32 25.15 11.22
CA ASN A 138 17.73 26.54 11.45
C ASN A 138 18.39 26.74 12.83
N THR A 139 17.93 26.02 13.85
CA THR A 139 18.50 26.09 15.20
C THR A 139 19.93 25.53 15.24
N ILE A 140 20.18 24.43 14.52
CA ILE A 140 21.51 23.82 14.40
C ILE A 140 22.53 24.77 13.74
N TYR A 141 22.13 25.52 12.70
CA TYR A 141 23.03 26.49 12.07
C TYR A 141 23.38 27.69 12.97
N SER A 142 22.46 28.14 13.82
CA SER A 142 22.72 29.26 14.74
C SER A 142 23.65 28.93 15.93
N GLY A 143 23.89 27.64 16.19
CA GLY A 143 24.81 27.16 17.25
C GLY A 143 26.26 26.96 16.80
N VAL A 144 26.54 26.94 15.49
CA VAL A 144 27.89 26.67 14.94
C VAL A 144 28.69 27.95 14.73
N ASP A 145 28.04 29.12 14.67
CA ASP A 145 28.71 30.42 14.49
C ASP A 145 29.20 31.07 15.81
N ASN A 146 29.13 30.35 16.94
CA ASN A 146 29.56 30.84 18.26
C ASN A 146 30.71 30.02 18.87
N ASN A 147 31.77 29.74 18.10
CA ASN A 147 33.05 29.26 18.65
C ASN A 147 34.26 29.76 17.84
#